data_AF-A0A7Y7CUE5-F1
#
_entry.id   AF-A0A7Y7CUE5-F1
#
_cell.length_a   1.000
_cell.length_b   1.000
_cell.length_c   1.000
_cell.angle_alpha   90.00
_cell.angle_beta   90.00
_cell.angle_gamma   90.00
#
_symmetry.space_group_name_H-M   'P 1'
#
loop_
_entity.id
_entity.type
_entity.pdbx_description
1 polymer ?
#
loop_
_entity_poly.entity_id
_entity_poly.type
_entity_poly.pdbx_seq_one_letter_code
_entity_poly.pdbx_strand_id
1 'polypeptide(L)'
;MTRLKKQRRMANKIVLDKTPKKQERLADPDSYESRKQRAMAKKKKHQSVEQKRVNAKPTQSALERDTLAGKRGERQGGRLAEKIRRLNAEKTDLDEANEEE
;
A
#
# COMPACT_ATOMS: atom_id res chain seq x y z
N MET A 1 12.66 -51.20 9.24
CA MET A 1 11.35 -50.81 9.80
C MET A 1 11.22 -49.29 9.78
N THR A 2 10.72 -48.70 8.68
CA THR A 2 10.61 -47.23 8.58
C THR A 2 9.28 -46.74 9.15
N ARG A 3 9.35 -45.75 10.04
CA ARG A 3 8.18 -45.16 10.72
C ARG A 3 7.59 -44.06 9.81
N LEU A 4 6.67 -44.43 8.92
CA LEU A 4 5.94 -43.46 8.10
C LEU A 4 4.89 -42.73 8.97
N LYS A 5 5.07 -41.42 9.16
CA LYS A 5 4.09 -40.58 9.87
C LYS A 5 2.80 -40.48 9.04
N LYS A 6 1.64 -40.65 9.68
CA LYS A 6 0.32 -40.42 9.05
C LYS A 6 0.28 -39.02 8.42
N GLN A 7 0.16 -38.95 7.10
CA GLN A 7 0.05 -37.66 6.39
C GLN A 7 -1.38 -37.13 6.50
N ARG A 8 -1.56 -35.95 7.11
CA ARG A 8 -2.87 -35.31 7.33
C ARG A 8 -3.60 -34.89 6.04
N ARG A 9 -2.90 -34.87 4.90
CA ARG A 9 -3.43 -34.40 3.60
C ARG A 9 -4.60 -35.24 3.06
N MET A 10 -4.70 -36.51 3.46
CA MET A 10 -5.70 -37.45 2.94
C MET A 10 -6.84 -37.77 3.93
N ALA A 11 -6.82 -37.20 5.14
CA ALA A 11 -7.70 -37.64 6.22
C ALA A 11 -9.20 -37.46 5.91
N ASN A 12 -9.57 -36.47 5.09
CA ASN A 12 -10.97 -36.16 4.74
C ASN A 12 -11.18 -36.02 3.23
N LYS A 13 -10.37 -36.67 2.39
CA LYS A 13 -10.49 -36.52 0.94
C LYS A 13 -11.62 -37.44 0.43
N ILE A 14 -12.76 -36.85 0.08
CA ILE A 14 -13.82 -37.54 -0.64
C ILE A 14 -13.34 -37.70 -2.09
N VAL A 15 -12.95 -38.92 -2.46
CA VAL A 15 -12.62 -39.25 -3.85
C VAL A 15 -13.94 -39.55 -4.54
N LEU A 16 -14.37 -38.64 -5.41
CA LEU A 16 -15.51 -38.89 -6.29
C LEU A 16 -15.03 -39.79 -7.44
N ASP A 17 -15.81 -40.83 -7.78
CA ASP A 17 -15.47 -41.78 -8.85
C ASP A 17 -15.29 -41.10 -10.21
N LYS A 18 -16.01 -39.99 -10.45
CA LYS A 18 -15.90 -39.16 -11.65
C LYS A 18 -15.70 -37.71 -11.25
N THR A 19 -14.45 -37.33 -10.99
CA THR A 19 -14.11 -35.89 -10.89
C THR A 19 -14.00 -35.31 -12.30
N PRO A 20 -14.63 -34.16 -12.59
CA PRO A 20 -14.50 -33.53 -13.90
C PRO A 20 -13.04 -33.22 -14.21
N LYS A 21 -12.68 -33.20 -15.49
CA LYS A 21 -11.32 -32.84 -15.93
C LYS A 21 -11.10 -31.34 -15.76
N LYS A 22 -9.84 -30.92 -15.73
CA LYS A 22 -9.50 -29.49 -15.66
C LYS A 22 -10.07 -28.71 -16.85
N GLN A 23 -10.06 -29.32 -18.05
CA GLN A 23 -10.62 -28.73 -19.28
C GLN A 23 -12.12 -28.49 -19.17
N GLU A 24 -12.88 -29.47 -18.67
CA GLU A 24 -14.33 -29.35 -18.46
C GLU A 24 -14.66 -28.24 -17.46
N ARG A 25 -13.92 -28.16 -16.35
CA ARG A 25 -14.08 -27.04 -15.41
C ARG A 25 -13.78 -25.71 -16.09
N LEU A 26 -12.76 -25.63 -16.95
CA LEU A 26 -12.39 -24.38 -17.60
C LEU A 26 -13.39 -23.92 -18.66
N ALA A 27 -14.12 -24.85 -19.27
CA ALA A 27 -15.19 -24.56 -20.22
C ALA A 27 -16.39 -23.86 -19.56
N ASP A 28 -16.65 -24.17 -18.29
CA ASP A 28 -17.71 -23.53 -17.51
C ASP A 28 -17.27 -22.14 -17.01
N PRO A 29 -17.99 -21.05 -17.37
CA PRO A 29 -17.67 -19.69 -16.94
C PRO A 29 -17.74 -19.48 -15.43
N ASP A 30 -18.54 -20.26 -14.70
CA ASP A 30 -18.79 -20.11 -13.27
C ASP A 30 -18.09 -21.18 -12.42
N SER A 31 -17.19 -21.95 -13.00
CA SER A 31 -16.36 -22.88 -12.23
C SER A 31 -15.29 -22.16 -11.41
N TYR A 32 -14.79 -22.83 -10.38
CA TYR A 32 -13.67 -22.32 -9.57
C TYR A 32 -12.40 -22.09 -10.39
N GLU A 33 -12.06 -22.99 -11.32
CA GLU A 33 -10.86 -22.87 -12.16
C GLU A 33 -10.97 -21.69 -13.13
N SER A 34 -12.15 -21.44 -13.70
CA SER A 34 -12.43 -20.27 -14.54
C SER A 34 -12.32 -18.97 -13.73
N ARG A 35 -12.93 -18.90 -12.54
CA ARG A 35 -12.77 -17.76 -11.61
C ARG A 35 -11.32 -17.50 -11.26
N LYS A 36 -10.55 -18.55 -10.98
CA LYS A 36 -9.13 -18.47 -10.65
C LYS A 36 -8.33 -17.90 -11.82
N GLN A 37 -8.57 -18.34 -13.05
CA GLN A 37 -7.89 -17.77 -14.22
C GLN A 37 -8.26 -16.31 -14.46
N ARG A 38 -9.56 -15.95 -14.34
CA ARG A 38 -10.00 -14.56 -14.43
C ARG A 38 -9.33 -13.68 -13.37
N ALA A 39 -9.25 -14.17 -12.12
CA ALA A 39 -8.58 -13.46 -11.04
C ALA A 39 -7.07 -13.29 -11.32
N MET A 40 -6.41 -14.32 -11.84
CA MET A 40 -4.99 -14.25 -12.22
C MET A 40 -4.74 -13.30 -13.40
N ALA A 41 -5.65 -13.24 -14.37
CA ALA A 41 -5.59 -12.31 -15.49
C ALA A 41 -5.84 -10.86 -15.06
N LYS A 42 -6.83 -10.65 -14.16
CA LYS A 42 -7.14 -9.34 -13.57
C LYS A 42 -6.09 -8.88 -12.55
N LYS A 43 -5.32 -9.81 -11.97
CA LYS A 43 -4.27 -9.47 -11.02
C LYS A 43 -3.24 -8.59 -11.73
N LYS A 44 -3.09 -7.36 -11.24
CA LYS A 44 -2.05 -6.44 -11.73
C LYS A 44 -0.70 -7.16 -11.61
N LYS A 45 -0.02 -7.33 -12.75
CA LYS A 45 1.33 -7.91 -12.75
C LYS A 45 2.22 -6.98 -11.93
N HIS A 46 3.04 -7.55 -11.05
CA HIS A 46 4.07 -6.77 -10.40
C HIS A 46 4.99 -6.21 -11.48
N GLN A 47 5.17 -4.89 -11.49
CA GLN A 47 6.06 -4.23 -12.43
C GLN A 47 7.49 -4.78 -12.26
N SER A 48 8.20 -5.00 -13.36
CA SER A 48 9.62 -5.38 -13.31
C SER A 48 10.47 -4.26 -12.69
N VAL A 49 11.70 -4.56 -12.27
CA VAL A 49 12.60 -3.53 -11.69
C VAL A 49 12.84 -2.41 -12.69
N GLU A 50 13.06 -2.72 -13.96
CA GLU A 50 13.24 -1.71 -15.02
C GLU A 50 11.96 -0.92 -15.28
N GLN A 51 10.78 -1.56 -15.33
CA GLN A 51 9.51 -0.83 -15.42
C GLN A 51 9.27 0.07 -14.21
N LYS A 52 9.63 -0.38 -13.00
CA LYS A 52 9.57 0.45 -11.80
C LYS A 52 10.51 1.63 -11.92
N ARG A 53 11.73 1.47 -12.46
CA ARG A 53 12.68 2.58 -12.68
C ARG A 53 12.17 3.59 -13.71
N VAL A 54 11.58 3.12 -14.81
CA VAL A 54 10.97 3.97 -15.84
C VAL A 54 9.71 4.68 -15.32
N ASN A 55 8.86 3.97 -14.58
CA ASN A 55 7.66 4.53 -13.94
C ASN A 55 7.99 5.41 -12.72
N ALA A 56 9.17 5.23 -12.13
CA ALA A 56 9.71 6.08 -11.06
C ALA A 56 10.32 7.38 -11.59
N LYS A 57 10.14 7.70 -12.88
CA LYS A 57 10.30 9.10 -13.32
C LYS A 57 9.42 10.00 -12.44
N PRO A 58 9.98 11.12 -11.97
CA PRO A 58 9.59 11.74 -10.71
C PRO A 58 8.25 12.45 -10.93
N THR A 59 7.17 11.91 -10.37
CA THR A 59 5.99 12.75 -10.17
C THR A 59 6.27 13.88 -9.18
N GLN A 60 7.35 13.75 -8.38
CA GLN A 60 7.87 14.77 -7.49
C GLN A 60 9.41 14.70 -7.42
N SER A 61 10.07 15.86 -7.55
CA SER A 61 11.49 16.02 -7.21
C SER A 61 11.75 15.58 -5.75
N ALA A 62 12.98 15.23 -5.39
CA ALA A 62 13.31 14.89 -3.99
C ALA A 62 12.89 16.03 -3.05
N LEU A 63 13.09 17.28 -3.47
CA LEU A 63 12.59 18.49 -2.80
C LEU A 63 11.07 18.53 -2.67
N GLU A 64 10.32 18.21 -3.72
CA GLU A 64 8.84 18.16 -3.65
C GLU A 64 8.34 17.03 -2.75
N ARG A 65 9.05 15.91 -2.71
CA ARG A 65 8.74 14.79 -1.80
C ARG A 65 9.04 15.14 -0.36
N ASP A 66 10.15 15.81 -0.09
CA ASP A 66 10.56 16.23 1.25
C ASP A 66 9.68 17.37 1.77
N THR A 67 9.27 18.31 0.91
CA THR A 67 8.28 19.34 1.26
C THR A 67 6.90 18.73 1.52
N LEU A 68 6.48 17.72 0.75
CA LEU A 68 5.21 17.02 1.00
C LEU A 68 5.28 16.02 2.16
N ALA A 69 6.42 15.43 2.46
CA ALA A 69 6.64 14.61 3.65
C ALA A 69 6.69 15.48 4.92
N GLY A 70 7.27 16.68 4.82
CA GLY A 70 7.16 17.72 5.85
C GLY A 70 5.71 18.17 6.07
N LYS A 71 4.89 18.25 5.01
CA LYS A 71 3.45 18.56 5.09
C LYS A 71 2.57 17.37 5.49
N ARG A 72 2.93 16.13 5.16
CA ARG A 72 2.24 14.88 5.60
C ARG A 72 2.60 14.58 7.05
N GLY A 73 2.30 15.51 7.93
CA GLY A 73 2.78 15.48 9.31
C GLY A 73 2.65 16.81 10.03
N GLU A 74 2.37 17.91 9.31
CA GLU A 74 1.77 19.11 9.88
C GLU A 74 0.39 18.76 10.42
N ARG A 75 0.37 18.09 11.59
CA ARG A 75 -0.59 18.47 12.62
C ARG A 75 -0.42 19.98 12.69
N GLN A 76 -1.44 20.73 12.27
CA GLN A 76 -1.65 22.13 12.68
C GLN A 76 -0.98 22.27 14.04
N GLY A 77 0.20 22.90 14.06
CA GLY A 77 1.10 22.81 15.20
C GLY A 77 0.25 23.15 16.41
N GLY A 78 0.07 22.19 17.33
CA GLY A 78 -1.02 22.24 18.32
C GLY A 78 -1.00 23.53 19.13
N ARG A 79 -1.96 23.74 20.03
CA ARG A 79 -2.16 25.02 20.75
C ARG A 79 -0.87 25.75 21.21
N LEU A 80 0.17 25.00 21.60
CA LEU A 80 1.50 25.52 21.90
C LEU A 80 2.21 26.22 20.73
N ALA A 81 2.23 25.62 19.53
CA ALA A 81 2.90 26.21 18.36
C ALA A 81 2.13 27.42 17.80
N GLU A 82 0.80 27.45 17.91
CA GLU A 82 0.01 28.67 17.65
C GLU A 82 0.31 29.78 18.66
N LYS A 83 0.48 29.44 19.95
CA LYS A 83 0.83 30.40 21.00
C LYS A 83 2.23 30.98 20.78
N ILE A 84 3.21 30.15 20.43
CA ILE A 84 4.58 30.59 20.10
C ILE A 84 4.56 31.55 18.91
N ARG A 85 3.80 31.23 17.84
CA ARG A 85 3.64 32.13 16.69
C ARG A 85 3.04 33.49 17.07
N ARG A 86 1.99 33.51 17.89
CA ARG A 86 1.38 34.76 18.39
C ARG A 86 2.35 35.59 19.24
N LEU A 87 3.01 34.97 20.21
CA LEU A 87 3.97 35.68 21.06
C LEU A 87 5.18 36.22 20.30
N ASN A 88 5.62 35.53 19.24
CA ASN A 88 6.71 36.04 18.42
C ASN A 88 6.26 37.23 17.54
N ALA A 89 5.04 37.20 17.00
CA ALA A 89 4.48 38.33 16.25
C ALA A 89 4.25 39.55 17.16
N GLU A 90 3.70 39.36 18.36
CA GLU A 90 3.53 40.44 19.33
C GLU A 90 4.86 41.07 19.75
N LYS A 91 5.95 40.28 19.82
CA LYS A 91 7.29 40.81 20.11
C LYS A 91 7.88 41.61 18.95
N THR A 92 7.72 41.14 17.72
CA THR A 92 8.20 41.91 16.55
C THR A 92 7.47 43.24 16.45
N ASP A 93 6.16 43.26 16.67
CA ASP A 93 5.37 44.49 16.61
C ASP A 93 5.76 45.48 17.74
N LEU A 94 6.11 44.97 18.92
CA LEU A 94 6.58 45.80 20.05
C LEU A 94 8.02 46.30 19.88
N ASP A 95 8.89 45.50 19.28
CA ASP A 95 10.27 45.91 18.99
C ASP A 95 10.27 46.96 17.86
N GLU A 96 9.44 46.79 16.82
CA GLU A 96 9.24 47.80 15.76
C GLU A 96 8.62 49.11 16.30
N ALA A 97 7.68 49.04 17.25
CA ALA A 97 7.09 50.23 17.86
C ALA A 97 8.05 50.99 18.81
N ASN A 98 9.04 50.31 19.40
CA ASN A 98 10.06 50.95 20.26
C ASN A 98 11.26 51.50 19.47
N GLU A 99 11.47 51.07 18.22
CA GLU A 99 12.53 51.62 17.35
C GLU A 99 12.07 52.89 16.59
N GLU A 100 10.76 53.16 16.50
CA GLU A 100 10.20 54.34 15.83
C GLU A 100 9.90 55.55 16.76
N GLU A 101 10.16 55.46 18.08
CA GLU A 101 10.04 56.56 19.06
C GLU A 101 11.40 57.13 19.48
#